data_AF-A0A7S2JPP2-F1
#
_entry.id   AF-A0A7S2JPP2-F1
#
_cell.length_a   1.000
_cell.length_b   1.000
_cell.length_c   1.000
_cell.angle_alpha   90.00
_cell.angle_beta   90.00
_cell.angle_gamma   90.00
#
_symmetry.space_group_name_H-M   'P 1'
#
loop_
_entity.id
_entity.type
_entity.pdbx_description
1 polymer ?
#
loop_
_entity_poly.entity_id
_entity_poly.type
_entity_poly.pdbx_seq_one_letter_code
_entity_poly.pdbx_strand_id
1 'polypeptide(L)'
;SDKPDPMNDAVNIFSVASGHLYERFLKIMVWAVRNRTSGPVRFWFIKNYLSPNFKNVMPHMAQKYNFSYELVTYKWPSWLHKQTDKQRIIWAYKILFLDVLFPIGLKKV
;
A
#
# COMPACT_ATOMS: atom_id res chain seq x y z
N SER A 1 -24.05 20.60 -5.55
CA SER A 1 -24.16 19.15 -5.51
C SER A 1 -22.80 18.56 -5.19
N ASP A 2 -22.48 18.38 -3.91
CA ASP A 2 -21.30 17.63 -3.49
C ASP A 2 -21.54 16.16 -3.80
N LYS A 3 -20.97 15.68 -4.91
CA LYS A 3 -20.81 14.24 -5.09
C LYS A 3 -19.73 13.81 -4.09
N PRO A 4 -19.99 12.85 -3.18
CA PRO A 4 -18.93 12.32 -2.33
C PRO A 4 -17.82 11.81 -3.23
N ASP A 5 -16.62 12.36 -3.07
CA ASP A 5 -15.46 11.89 -3.81
C ASP A 5 -15.18 10.47 -3.31
N PRO A 6 -15.34 9.42 -4.15
CA PRO A 6 -15.18 8.04 -3.74
C PRO A 6 -13.74 7.73 -3.27
N MET A 7 -12.81 8.67 -3.46
CA MET A 7 -11.45 8.60 -2.93
C MET A 7 -11.32 9.05 -1.47
N ASN A 8 -12.21 9.93 -0.99
CA ASN A 8 -12.18 10.48 0.38
C ASN A 8 -13.04 9.69 1.38
N ASP A 9 -14.07 8.98 0.91
CA ASP A 9 -14.95 8.18 1.77
C ASP A 9 -14.45 6.74 2.02
N ALA A 10 -13.40 6.32 1.32
CA ALA A 10 -12.79 5.01 1.50
C ALA A 10 -11.67 5.03 2.56
N VAL A 11 -11.58 3.97 3.36
CA VAL A 11 -10.47 3.78 4.28
C VAL A 11 -9.22 3.42 3.47
N ASN A 12 -8.24 4.31 3.46
CA ASN A 12 -6.98 4.12 2.75
C ASN A 12 -5.94 3.50 3.67
N ILE A 13 -5.36 2.38 3.27
CA ILE A 13 -4.34 1.67 4.06
C ILE A 13 -3.10 1.46 3.21
N PHE A 14 -1.97 1.95 3.69
CA PHE A 14 -0.70 1.76 3.03
C PHE A 14 0.12 0.65 3.67
N SER A 15 0.72 -0.20 2.83
CA SER A 15 1.60 -1.26 3.30
C SER A 15 2.74 -1.55 2.35
N VAL A 16 3.85 -1.98 2.93
CA VAL A 16 5.02 -2.46 2.20
C VAL A 16 5.39 -3.84 2.73
N ALA A 17 5.56 -4.80 1.83
CA ALA A 17 6.13 -6.10 2.13
C ALA A 17 7.28 -6.36 1.17
N SER A 18 8.38 -6.89 1.70
CA SER A 18 9.51 -7.36 0.94
C SER A 18 9.83 -8.78 1.39
N GLY A 19 9.68 -9.75 0.48
CA GLY A 19 9.91 -11.17 0.75
C GLY A 19 8.65 -11.96 1.12
N HIS A 20 8.68 -13.27 0.85
CA HIS A 20 7.51 -14.15 0.90
C HIS A 20 6.81 -14.22 2.26
N LEU A 21 7.56 -14.17 3.36
CA LEU A 21 6.98 -14.19 4.70
C LEU A 21 6.15 -12.94 4.97
N TYR A 22 6.67 -11.76 4.61
CA TYR A 22 5.96 -10.50 4.77
C TYR A 22 4.77 -10.39 3.82
N GLU A 23 4.85 -10.94 2.61
CA GLU A 23 3.70 -11.06 1.71
C GLU A 23 2.59 -11.91 2.34
N ARG A 24 2.94 -13.02 3.02
CA ARG A 24 1.97 -13.84 3.75
C ARG A 24 1.30 -13.05 4.87
N PHE A 25 2.05 -12.28 5.64
CA PHE A 25 1.47 -11.38 6.65
C PHE A 25 0.58 -10.30 6.04
N LEU A 26 0.97 -9.78 4.87
CA LEU A 26 0.19 -8.77 4.18
C LEU A 26 -1.17 -9.31 3.72
N LYS A 27 -1.25 -10.59 3.28
CA LYS A 27 -2.53 -11.24 2.99
C LYS A 27 -3.43 -11.34 4.23
N ILE A 28 -2.84 -11.71 5.37
CA ILE A 28 -3.56 -11.82 6.64
C ILE A 28 -4.08 -10.45 7.08
N MET A 29 -3.26 -9.41 6.92
CA MET A 29 -3.64 -8.03 7.22
C MET A 29 -4.84 -7.57 6.36
N VAL A 30 -4.77 -7.78 5.05
CA VAL A 30 -5.88 -7.45 4.13
C VAL A 30 -7.17 -8.17 4.56
N TRP A 31 -7.08 -9.46 4.87
CA TRP A 31 -8.22 -10.25 5.34
C TRP A 31 -8.78 -9.73 6.68
N ALA A 32 -7.91 -9.44 7.66
CA ALA A 32 -8.30 -8.97 8.98
C ALA A 32 -8.99 -7.60 8.92
N VAL A 33 -8.47 -6.68 8.10
CA VAL A 33 -9.09 -5.37 7.88
C VAL A 33 -10.45 -5.52 7.23
N ARG A 34 -10.54 -6.34 6.18
CA ARG A 34 -11.78 -6.49 5.44
C ARG A 34 -12.89 -7.12 6.27
N ASN A 35 -12.57 -8.09 7.13
CA ASN A 35 -13.54 -8.70 8.02
C ASN A 35 -14.04 -7.75 9.12
N ARG A 36 -13.26 -6.74 9.50
CA ARG A 36 -13.61 -5.79 10.57
C ARG A 36 -14.27 -4.51 10.06
N THR A 37 -14.13 -4.21 8.77
CA THR A 37 -14.59 -2.94 8.18
C THR A 37 -15.72 -3.21 7.19
N SER A 38 -16.87 -2.58 7.38
CA SER A 38 -18.03 -2.68 6.48
C SER A 38 -17.92 -1.75 5.26
N GLY A 39 -17.23 -0.61 5.40
CA GLY A 39 -17.07 0.40 4.36
C GLY A 39 -16.08 0.04 3.24
N PRO A 40 -15.98 0.88 2.19
CA PRO A 40 -15.02 0.70 1.11
C PRO A 40 -13.59 0.88 1.63
N VAL A 41 -12.70 -0.05 1.29
CA VAL A 41 -11.29 -0.04 1.69
C VAL A 41 -10.42 -0.02 0.44
N ARG A 42 -9.40 0.84 0.45
CA ARG A 42 -8.39 0.93 -0.60
C ARG A 42 -7.00 0.67 -0.04
N PHE A 43 -6.30 -0.30 -0.63
CA PHE A 43 -4.94 -0.64 -0.24
C PHE A 43 -3.90 -0.06 -1.20
N TRP A 44 -2.86 0.52 -0.63
CA TRP A 44 -1.75 1.12 -1.37
C TRP A 44 -0.49 0.31 -1.13
N PHE A 45 0.12 -0.22 -2.20
CA PHE A 45 1.32 -1.05 -2.10
C PHE A 45 2.47 -0.55 -2.95
N ILE A 46 3.70 -0.65 -2.44
CA ILE A 46 4.89 -0.29 -3.21
C ILE A 46 5.25 -1.41 -4.20
N LYS A 47 5.11 -1.16 -5.50
CA LYS A 47 5.35 -2.14 -6.57
C LYS A 47 6.75 -2.75 -6.54
N ASN A 48 7.76 -2.00 -6.11
CA ASN A 48 9.17 -2.41 -6.17
C ASN A 48 9.53 -3.52 -5.17
N TYR A 49 8.78 -3.65 -4.08
CA TYR A 49 9.09 -4.62 -3.02
C TYR A 49 8.25 -5.90 -3.10
N LEU A 50 7.20 -5.90 -3.93
CA LEU A 50 6.33 -7.06 -4.13
C LEU A 50 6.89 -8.03 -5.17
N SER A 51 6.82 -9.33 -4.86
CA SER A 51 7.19 -10.40 -5.78
C SER A 51 6.23 -10.48 -6.98
N PRO A 52 6.70 -11.00 -8.13
CA PRO A 52 5.84 -11.22 -9.30
C PRO A 52 4.64 -12.11 -8.99
N ASN A 53 4.85 -13.16 -8.18
CA ASN A 53 3.79 -14.08 -7.78
C ASN A 53 2.68 -13.36 -7.01
N PHE A 54 3.05 -12.50 -6.06
CA PHE A 54 2.07 -11.74 -5.29
C PHE A 54 1.27 -10.76 -6.15
N LYS A 55 1.92 -10.14 -7.15
CA LYS A 55 1.23 -9.26 -8.12
C LYS A 55 0.19 -10.02 -8.94
N ASN A 56 0.45 -11.27 -9.32
CA ASN A 56 -0.50 -12.11 -10.05
C ASN A 56 -1.69 -12.53 -9.19
N VAL A 57 -1.49 -12.71 -7.87
CA VAL A 57 -2.54 -13.10 -6.92
C VAL A 57 -3.42 -11.91 -6.49
N MET A 58 -2.89 -10.68 -6.57
CA MET A 58 -3.57 -9.48 -6.08
C MET A 58 -4.96 -9.23 -6.72
N PRO A 59 -5.16 -9.32 -8.04
CA PRO A 59 -6.47 -9.10 -8.65
C PRO A 59 -7.52 -10.09 -8.15
N HIS A 60 -7.14 -11.36 -7.99
CA HIS A 60 -8.03 -12.39 -7.47
C HIS A 60 -8.41 -12.14 -6.00
N MET A 61 -7.45 -11.67 -5.19
CA MET A 61 -7.73 -11.27 -3.82
C MET A 61 -8.66 -10.06 -3.74
N ALA A 62 -8.41 -9.05 -4.57
CA ALA A 62 -9.22 -7.83 -4.64
C ALA A 62 -10.68 -8.16 -4.98
N GLN A 63 -10.90 -9.05 -5.94
CA GLN A 63 -12.24 -9.51 -6.31
C GLN A 63 -12.89 -10.34 -5.19
N LYS A 64 -12.15 -11.29 -4.58
CA LYS A 64 -12.67 -12.18 -3.53
C LYS A 64 -13.07 -11.42 -2.26
N TYR A 65 -12.26 -10.44 -1.86
CA TYR A 65 -12.44 -9.68 -0.62
C TYR A 65 -13.10 -8.32 -0.87
N ASN A 66 -13.45 -8.00 -2.12
CA ASN A 66 -14.09 -6.75 -2.52
C ASN A 66 -13.39 -5.50 -1.95
N PHE A 67 -12.10 -5.36 -2.25
CA PHE A 67 -11.31 -4.16 -1.93
C PHE A 67 -10.70 -3.55 -3.20
N SER A 68 -10.45 -2.24 -3.18
CA SER A 68 -9.66 -1.58 -4.23
C SER A 68 -8.18 -1.59 -3.86
N TYR A 69 -7.28 -1.64 -4.85
CA TYR A 69 -5.85 -1.49 -4.58
C TYR A 69 -5.15 -0.68 -5.66
N GLU A 70 -4.06 -0.03 -5.26
CA GLU A 70 -3.17 0.69 -6.17
C GLU A 70 -1.71 0.32 -5.91
N LEU A 71 -0.96 0.16 -7.00
CA LEU A 71 0.46 -0.15 -6.97
C LEU A 71 1.25 1.13 -7.25
N VAL A 72 1.77 1.76 -6.20
CA VAL A 72 2.58 2.95 -6.31
C VAL A 72 4.04 2.58 -6.57
N THR A 73 4.65 3.26 -7.52
CA THR A 73 6.08 3.16 -7.78
C THR A 73 6.77 4.37 -7.20
N TYR A 74 7.71 4.14 -6.28
CA TYR A 74 8.58 5.19 -5.79
C TYR A 74 9.95 5.08 -6.46
N LYS A 75 10.44 6.18 -7.02
CA LYS A 75 11.84 6.31 -7.43
C LYS A 75 12.59 6.99 -6.29
N TRP A 76 13.65 6.34 -5.79
CA TRP A 76 14.52 6.95 -4.78
C TRP A 76 15.10 8.26 -5.33
N PRO A 77 14.97 9.40 -4.62
CA PRO A 77 15.50 10.67 -5.10
C PRO A 77 17.01 10.60 -5.24
N SER A 78 17.54 11.13 -6.34
CA SER A 78 18.97 11.11 -6.64
C SER A 78 19.83 11.84 -5.58
N TRP A 79 19.22 12.75 -4.82
CA TRP A 79 19.87 13.56 -3.79
C TRP A 79 19.94 12.89 -2.41
N LEU A 80 19.28 11.75 -2.19
CA LEU A 80 19.33 11.04 -0.92
C LEU A 80 20.40 9.95 -0.98
N HIS A 81 21.39 10.04 -0.09
CA HIS A 81 22.53 9.13 -0.07
C HIS A 81 22.05 7.67 0.03
N LYS A 82 22.45 6.82 -0.91
CA LYS A 82 22.03 5.42 -0.95
C LYS A 82 22.66 4.68 0.23
N GLN A 83 21.85 4.37 1.25
CA GLN A 83 22.31 3.49 2.32
C GLN A 83 22.53 2.08 1.78
N THR A 84 23.62 1.43 2.17
CA THR A 84 23.95 0.06 1.74
C THR A 84 23.10 -1.00 2.44
N ASP A 85 22.53 -0.68 3.60
CA ASP A 85 21.70 -1.59 4.40
C ASP A 85 20.23 -1.52 3.98
N LYS A 86 19.76 -2.61 3.35
CA LYS A 86 18.38 -2.76 2.87
C LYS A 86 17.33 -2.57 3.97
N GLN A 87 17.64 -2.90 5.23
CA GLN A 87 16.69 -2.72 6.33
C GLN A 87 16.53 -1.25 6.68
N ARG A 88 17.64 -0.51 6.82
CA ARG A 88 17.58 0.92 7.16
C ARG A 88 16.90 1.76 6.08
N ILE A 89 17.05 1.36 4.81
CA ILE A 89 16.25 1.91 3.71
C ILE A 89 14.75 1.69 3.96
N ILE A 90 14.31 0.48 4.29
CA ILE A 90 12.89 0.17 4.55
C ILE A 90 12.33 0.97 5.74
N TRP A 91 13.12 1.19 6.79
CA TRP A 91 12.73 2.03 7.94
C TRP A 91 12.64 3.52 7.58
N ALA A 92 13.62 4.04 6.83
CA ALA A 92 13.58 5.39 6.29
C ALA A 92 12.38 5.59 5.36
N TYR A 93 12.03 4.59 4.55
CA TYR A 93 10.84 4.60 3.69
C TYR A 93 9.53 4.77 4.47
N LYS A 94 9.41 4.13 5.65
CA LYS A 94 8.21 4.20 6.49
C LYS A 94 8.01 5.58 7.14
N ILE A 95 9.09 6.32 7.40
CA ILE A 95 9.05 7.60 8.10
C ILE A 95 9.01 8.79 7.12
N LEU A 96 9.78 8.74 6.03
CA LEU A 96 10.02 9.92 5.16
C LEU A 96 9.00 10.10 4.03
N PHE A 97 8.24 9.07 3.65
CA PHE A 97 7.41 9.13 2.43
C PHE A 97 5.91 9.08 2.64
N LEU A 98 5.44 9.12 3.90
CA LEU A 98 4.01 9.27 4.21
C LEU A 98 3.38 10.51 3.54
N ASP A 99 4.17 11.55 3.25
CA ASP A 99 3.68 12.82 2.67
C ASP A 99 3.76 12.89 1.12
N VAL A 100 4.54 12.02 0.47
CA VAL A 100 4.82 12.07 -0.99
C VAL A 100 4.17 10.92 -1.75
N LEU A 101 3.74 9.86 -1.04
CA LEU A 101 3.20 8.65 -1.65
C LEU A 101 1.71 8.73 -2.00
N PHE A 102 1.00 9.74 -1.49
CA PHE A 102 -0.44 9.88 -1.72
C PHE A 102 -0.75 11.12 -2.56
N PRO A 103 -1.72 11.03 -3.48
CA PRO A 103 -2.23 12.21 -4.15
C PRO A 103 -2.74 13.23 -3.13
N ILE A 104 -2.47 14.52 -3.38
CA ILE A 104 -2.74 15.67 -2.49
C ILE A 104 -4.22 15.78 -2.05
N GLY A 105 -5.13 15.07 -2.70
CA GLY A 105 -6.56 14.99 -2.32
C GLY A 105 -6.91 13.97 -1.22
N LEU A 106 -5.96 13.13 -0.79
CA LEU A 106 -6.20 12.11 0.23
C LEU A 106 -6.09 12.72 1.64
N LYS A 107 -7.22 12.93 2.31
CA LYS A 107 -7.21 13.60 3.64
C LYS A 107 -6.56 12.78 4.75
N LYS A 108 -6.54 11.44 4.66
CA LYS A 108 -6.02 10.57 5.72
C LYS A 108 -5.63 9.17 5.22
N VAL A 109 -4.52 8.65 5.76
CA VAL A 109 -3.98 7.29 5.54
C VAL A 109 -3.54 6.69 6.86
#